data_AF-A0A8T3R3T2-F1
#
_entry.id   AF-A0A8T3R3T2-F1
#
_cell.length_a   1.000
_cell.length_b   1.000
_cell.length_c   1.000
_cell.angle_alpha   90.00
_cell.angle_beta   90.00
_cell.angle_gamma   90.00
#
_symmetry.space_group_name_H-M   'P 1'
#
loop_
_entity.id
_entity.type
_entity.pdbx_description
1 polymer ?
#
loop_
_entity_poly.entity_id
_entity_poly.type
_entity_poly.pdbx_seq_one_letter_code
_entity_poly.pdbx_strand_id
1 'polypeptide(L)'
;MSKPTVTRLFVIGALAVGAGAVMGGLAVGIAIATDAFVMNGPDIVGLRGSLLTWSLLGLGLVGGLSMLGGLAVGFVSWIGALLNTSRLESRAWFVALLLLGLFNLGFFAMLAYVLAGPDGWDDAPRRGAPSPASPALT
;
A
#
# COMPACT_ATOMS: atom_id res chain seq x y z
N MET A 1 -3.56 12.52 -9.50
CA MET A 1 -3.55 12.28 -8.05
C MET A 1 -2.30 12.94 -7.49
N SER A 2 -2.41 13.71 -6.41
CA SER A 2 -1.25 14.35 -5.78
C SER A 2 -0.49 13.32 -4.91
N LYS A 3 0.81 13.53 -4.69
CA LYS A 3 1.62 12.62 -3.86
C LYS A 3 1.13 12.47 -2.42
N PRO A 4 0.57 13.50 -1.75
CA PRO A 4 -0.04 13.32 -0.43
C PRO A 4 -1.17 12.28 -0.45
N THR A 5 -2.03 12.31 -1.47
CA THR A 5 -3.10 11.30 -1.61
C THR A 5 -2.52 9.92 -1.88
N VAL A 6 -1.52 9.81 -2.76
CA VAL A 6 -0.86 8.53 -3.07
C VAL A 6 -0.20 7.93 -1.83
N THR A 7 0.55 8.74 -1.10
CA THR A 7 1.22 8.36 0.15
C THR A 7 0.22 7.91 1.20
N ARG A 8 -0.88 8.65 1.36
CA ARG A 8 -1.95 8.29 2.31
C ARG A 8 -2.58 6.95 1.96
N LEU A 9 -2.91 6.69 0.68
CA LEU A 9 -3.45 5.40 0.26
C LEU A 9 -2.44 4.28 0.51
N PHE A 10 -1.17 4.47 0.16
CA PHE A 10 -0.14 3.46 0.39
C PHE A 10 0.00 3.10 1.87
N VAL A 11 0.06 4.10 2.75
CA VAL A 11 0.19 3.89 4.20
C VAL A 11 -1.06 3.19 4.77
N ILE A 12 -2.26 3.63 4.39
CA ILE A 12 -3.50 2.97 4.83
C ILE A 12 -3.55 1.52 4.34
N GLY A 13 -3.17 1.28 3.08
CA GLY A 13 -3.09 -0.06 2.51
C GLY A 13 -2.11 -0.95 3.26
N ALA A 14 -0.89 -0.46 3.50
CA ALA A 14 0.13 -1.19 4.25
C ALA A 14 -0.29 -1.51 5.68
N LEU A 15 -0.93 -0.55 6.37
CA LEU A 15 -1.47 -0.75 7.71
C LEU A 15 -2.60 -1.79 7.72
N ALA A 16 -3.50 -1.76 6.73
CA ALA A 16 -4.56 -2.76 6.60
C ALA A 16 -4.00 -4.17 6.35
N VAL A 17 -2.99 -4.31 5.48
CA VAL A 17 -2.30 -5.60 5.29
C VAL A 17 -1.64 -6.08 6.58
N GLY A 18 -0.92 -5.20 7.28
CA GLY A 18 -0.27 -5.54 8.55
C GLY A 18 -1.27 -5.96 9.63
N ALA A 19 -2.33 -5.17 9.83
CA ALA A 19 -3.38 -5.47 10.79
C ALA A 19 -4.11 -6.78 10.44
N GLY A 20 -4.43 -6.99 9.16
CA GLY A 20 -5.05 -8.21 8.68
C GLY A 20 -4.19 -9.45 8.86
N ALA A 21 -2.87 -9.34 8.59
CA ALA A 21 -1.91 -10.42 8.82
C ALA A 21 -1.82 -10.79 10.30
N VAL A 22 -1.76 -9.80 11.18
CA VAL A 22 -1.73 -10.03 12.64
C VAL A 22 -3.03 -10.68 13.10
N MET A 23 -4.20 -10.16 12.69
CA MET A 23 -5.49 -10.74 13.06
C MET A 23 -5.64 -12.18 12.57
N GLY A 24 -5.35 -12.44 11.29
CA GLY A 24 -5.44 -13.77 10.70
C GLY A 24 -4.43 -14.74 11.31
N GLY A 25 -3.19 -14.31 11.48
CA GLY A 25 -2.13 -15.12 12.10
C GLY A 25 -2.44 -15.49 13.53
N LEU A 26 -2.91 -14.54 14.34
CA LEU A 26 -3.35 -14.80 15.72
C LEU A 26 -4.57 -15.71 15.76
N ALA A 27 -5.56 -15.51 14.88
CA ALA A 27 -6.73 -16.36 14.80
C ALA A 27 -6.35 -17.83 14.53
N VAL A 28 -5.48 -18.06 13.55
CA VAL A 28 -4.97 -19.40 13.23
C VAL A 28 -4.14 -19.97 14.37
N GLY A 29 -3.21 -19.18 14.93
CA GLY A 29 -2.34 -19.63 16.03
C GLY A 29 -3.13 -20.04 17.27
N ILE A 30 -4.14 -19.25 17.68
CA ILE A 30 -5.00 -19.58 18.80
C ILE A 30 -5.87 -20.79 18.47
N ALA A 31 -6.41 -20.89 17.25
CA ALA A 31 -7.22 -22.03 16.84
C ALA A 31 -6.45 -23.37 16.92
N ILE A 32 -5.16 -23.35 16.57
CA ILE A 32 -4.26 -24.50 16.75
C ILE A 32 -4.05 -24.78 18.25
N ALA A 33 -3.73 -23.75 19.04
CA ALA A 33 -3.44 -23.90 20.47
C ALA A 33 -4.63 -24.40 21.31
N THR A 34 -5.86 -24.20 20.84
CA THR A 34 -7.10 -24.61 21.55
C THR A 34 -7.78 -25.82 20.91
N ASP A 35 -7.10 -26.58 20.06
CA ASP A 35 -7.65 -27.73 19.32
C ASP A 35 -8.97 -27.41 18.58
N ALA A 36 -9.11 -26.19 18.06
CA ALA A 36 -10.35 -25.75 17.41
C ALA A 36 -10.63 -26.54 16.11
N PHE A 37 -9.57 -27.04 15.47
CA PHE A 37 -9.62 -27.92 14.32
C PHE A 37 -9.80 -29.39 14.75
N VAL A 38 -10.80 -30.06 14.18
CA VAL A 38 -10.95 -31.51 14.31
C VAL A 38 -10.07 -32.15 13.25
N MET A 39 -9.03 -32.86 13.68
CA MET A 39 -8.05 -33.48 12.79
C MET A 39 -8.30 -35.00 12.64
N ASN A 40 -8.10 -35.53 11.43
CA ASN A 40 -7.98 -36.95 11.16
C ASN A 40 -6.60 -37.20 10.53
N GLY A 41 -5.62 -37.56 11.37
CA GLY A 41 -4.22 -37.57 10.95
C GLY A 41 -3.73 -36.15 10.62
N PRO A 42 -3.09 -35.92 9.45
CA PRO A 42 -2.64 -34.59 9.04
C PRO A 42 -3.77 -33.68 8.53
N ASP A 43 -4.98 -34.23 8.31
CA ASP A 43 -6.06 -33.52 7.63
C ASP A 43 -7.04 -32.87 8.62
N ILE A 44 -7.43 -31.62 8.35
CA ILE A 44 -8.51 -30.94 9.07
C ILE A 44 -9.83 -31.40 8.47
N VAL A 45 -10.60 -32.20 9.23
CA VAL A 45 -11.90 -32.75 8.81
C VAL A 45 -13.08 -31.97 9.35
N GLY A 46 -12.85 -31.00 10.24
CA GLY A 46 -13.91 -30.13 10.74
C GLY A 46 -13.44 -29.06 11.70
N LEU A 47 -14.42 -28.30 12.18
CA LEU A 47 -14.26 -27.28 13.21
C LEU A 47 -15.09 -27.68 14.44
N ARG A 48 -14.54 -27.54 15.64
CA ARG A 48 -15.34 -27.73 16.85
C ARG A 48 -16.43 -26.67 16.90
N GLY A 49 -17.67 -27.08 17.19
CA GLY A 49 -18.83 -26.18 17.31
C GLY A 49 -18.84 -25.33 18.59
N SER A 50 -17.70 -24.77 18.99
CA SER A 50 -17.59 -23.88 20.14
C SER A 50 -17.72 -22.42 19.72
N LEU A 51 -18.20 -21.55 20.62
CA LEU A 51 -18.29 -20.11 20.37
C LEU A 51 -16.92 -19.52 20.00
N LEU A 52 -15.86 -19.96 20.70
CA LEU A 52 -14.49 -19.52 20.43
C LEU A 52 -14.06 -19.85 18.99
N THR A 53 -14.30 -21.07 18.52
CA THR A 53 -13.96 -21.50 17.15
C THR A 53 -14.63 -20.60 16.11
N TRP A 54 -15.90 -20.25 16.31
CA TRP A 54 -16.62 -19.34 15.43
C TRP A 54 -16.07 -17.92 15.47
N SER A 55 -15.70 -17.41 16.65
CA SER A 55 -15.05 -16.11 16.79
C SER A 55 -13.69 -16.06 16.08
N LEU A 56 -12.88 -17.13 16.20
CA LEU A 56 -11.58 -17.25 15.52
C LEU A 56 -11.74 -17.33 14.00
N LEU A 57 -12.75 -18.07 13.52
CA LEU A 57 -13.08 -18.10 12.09
C LEU A 57 -13.46 -16.70 11.59
N GLY A 58 -14.31 -15.99 12.33
CA GLY A 58 -14.69 -14.60 12.03
C GLY A 58 -13.49 -13.66 12.01
N LEU A 59 -12.60 -13.76 13.00
CA LEU A 59 -11.37 -12.95 13.08
C LEU A 59 -10.43 -13.27 11.91
N GLY A 60 -10.29 -14.54 11.54
CA GLY A 60 -9.53 -14.97 10.37
C GLY A 60 -10.10 -14.40 9.08
N LEU A 61 -11.42 -14.40 8.92
CA LEU A 61 -12.10 -13.82 7.77
C LEU A 61 -11.90 -12.29 7.71
N VAL A 62 -12.07 -11.58 8.82
CA VAL A 62 -11.81 -10.13 8.91
C VAL A 62 -10.36 -9.82 8.58
N GLY A 63 -9.42 -10.62 9.12
CA GLY A 63 -8.00 -10.50 8.81
C GLY A 63 -7.72 -10.65 7.32
N GLY A 64 -8.24 -11.72 6.71
CA GLY A 64 -8.10 -11.97 5.27
C GLY A 64 -8.71 -10.87 4.40
N LEU A 65 -9.91 -10.39 4.74
CA LEU A 65 -10.56 -9.28 4.03
C LEU A 65 -9.78 -7.97 4.19
N SER A 66 -9.23 -7.70 5.37
CA SER A 66 -8.38 -6.54 5.61
C SER A 66 -7.10 -6.58 4.77
N MET A 67 -6.48 -7.76 4.63
CA MET A 67 -5.33 -7.95 3.73
C MET A 67 -5.71 -7.72 2.27
N LEU A 68 -6.80 -8.32 1.79
CA LEU A 68 -7.26 -8.13 0.41
C LEU A 68 -7.58 -6.66 0.11
N GLY A 69 -8.28 -5.98 1.03
CA GLY A 69 -8.58 -4.55 0.93
C GLY A 69 -7.31 -3.70 0.94
N GLY A 70 -6.37 -4.00 1.83
CA GLY A 70 -5.10 -3.31 1.92
C GLY A 70 -4.24 -3.47 0.65
N LEU A 71 -4.19 -4.68 0.09
CA LEU A 71 -3.52 -4.95 -1.18
C LEU A 71 -4.17 -4.19 -2.35
N ALA A 72 -5.51 -4.17 -2.41
CA ALA A 72 -6.23 -3.42 -3.44
C ALA A 72 -5.96 -1.92 -3.36
N VAL A 73 -6.01 -1.34 -2.15
CA VAL A 73 -5.69 0.08 -1.92
C VAL A 73 -4.22 0.38 -2.24
N GLY A 74 -3.31 -0.52 -1.86
CA GLY A 74 -1.89 -0.44 -2.21
C GLY A 74 -1.68 -0.44 -3.73
N PHE A 75 -2.38 -1.31 -4.46
CA PHE A 75 -2.32 -1.34 -5.92
C PHE A 75 -2.85 -0.04 -6.55
N VAL A 76 -3.97 0.49 -6.06
CA VAL A 76 -4.49 1.80 -6.50
C VAL A 76 -3.48 2.92 -6.23
N SER A 77 -2.80 2.89 -5.09
CA SER A 77 -1.75 3.87 -4.77
C SER A 77 -0.56 3.80 -5.74
N TRP A 78 -0.14 2.59 -6.14
CA TRP A 78 0.91 2.39 -7.12
C TRP A 78 0.52 2.91 -8.51
N ILE A 79 -0.71 2.65 -8.96
CA ILE A 79 -1.25 3.26 -10.18
C ILE A 79 -1.26 4.79 -10.05
N GLY A 80 -1.68 5.32 -8.91
CA GLY A 80 -1.65 6.74 -8.61
C GLY A 80 -0.25 7.36 -8.74
N ALA A 81 0.79 6.66 -8.27
CA ALA A 81 2.19 7.06 -8.40
C ALA A 81 2.66 7.04 -9.86
N LEU A 82 2.30 6.01 -10.64
CA LEU A 82 2.59 5.94 -12.07
C LEU A 82 1.95 7.10 -12.83
N LEU A 83 0.67 7.39 -12.57
CA LEU A 83 -0.04 8.50 -13.23
C LEU A 83 0.45 9.88 -12.80
N ASN A 84 1.03 10.00 -11.61
CA ASN A 84 1.67 11.23 -11.15
C ASN A 84 3.00 11.45 -11.88
N THR A 85 3.83 10.41 -11.95
CA THR A 85 5.16 10.46 -12.56
C THR A 85 5.14 10.43 -14.10
N SER A 86 4.07 9.94 -14.73
CA SER A 86 3.91 9.97 -16.19
C SER A 86 3.76 11.37 -16.77
N ARG A 87 3.50 12.38 -15.91
CA ARG A 87 3.34 13.79 -16.30
C ARG A 87 4.63 14.58 -16.26
N LEU A 88 5.69 14.01 -15.68
CA LEU A 88 7.00 14.64 -15.61
C LEU A 88 7.63 14.68 -16.99
N GLU A 89 8.45 15.70 -17.24
CA GLU A 89 9.21 15.83 -18.48
C GLU A 89 10.18 14.64 -18.66
N SER A 90 10.85 14.24 -17.57
CA SER A 90 11.66 13.02 -17.52
C SER A 90 10.83 11.80 -17.11
N ARG A 91 10.76 10.79 -17.99
CA ARG A 91 10.05 9.52 -17.74
C ARG A 91 10.83 8.51 -16.90
N ALA A 92 12.02 8.86 -16.41
CA ALA A 92 12.88 7.94 -15.66
C ALA A 92 12.16 7.36 -14.42
N TRP A 93 11.47 8.22 -13.65
CA TRP A 93 10.71 7.80 -12.48
C TRP A 93 9.53 6.89 -12.83
N PHE A 94 8.79 7.21 -13.89
CA PHE A 94 7.70 6.37 -14.37
C PHE A 94 8.20 4.96 -14.75
N VAL A 95 9.28 4.88 -15.54
CA VAL A 95 9.86 3.61 -15.98
C VAL A 95 10.40 2.81 -14.80
N ALA A 96 11.09 3.45 -13.85
CA ALA A 96 11.57 2.79 -12.64
C ALA A 96 10.44 2.19 -11.81
N LEU A 97 9.38 2.95 -11.53
CA LEU A 97 8.21 2.46 -10.77
C LEU A 97 7.45 1.35 -11.50
N LEU A 98 7.35 1.46 -12.82
CA LEU A 98 6.70 0.45 -13.66
C LEU A 98 7.46 -0.86 -13.64
N LEU A 99 8.78 -0.81 -13.87
CA LEU A 99 9.64 -1.99 -13.88
C LEU A 99 9.69 -2.65 -12.51
N LEU A 100 9.93 -1.90 -11.43
CA LEU A 100 9.91 -2.46 -10.08
C LEU A 100 8.55 -3.09 -9.76
N GLY A 101 7.44 -2.45 -10.13
CA GLY A 101 6.11 -3.04 -9.98
C GLY A 101 5.96 -4.37 -10.72
N LEU A 102 6.39 -4.42 -11.98
CA LEU A 102 6.28 -5.61 -12.83
C LEU A 102 7.18 -6.77 -12.36
N PHE A 103 8.34 -6.48 -11.78
CA PHE A 103 9.25 -7.45 -11.18
C PHE A 103 8.89 -7.82 -9.73
N ASN A 104 7.65 -7.53 -9.29
CA ASN A 104 7.15 -7.84 -7.94
C ASN A 104 7.88 -7.08 -6.80
N LEU A 105 8.56 -5.99 -7.14
CA LEU A 105 9.20 -5.05 -6.21
C LEU A 105 8.32 -3.81 -5.99
N GLY A 106 7.00 -3.92 -6.23
CA GLY A 106 6.04 -2.80 -6.13
C GLY A 106 6.03 -2.12 -4.77
N PHE A 107 6.19 -2.88 -3.68
CA PHE A 107 6.30 -2.32 -2.33
C PHE A 107 7.54 -1.42 -2.17
N PHE A 108 8.71 -1.87 -2.65
CA PHE A 108 9.94 -1.09 -2.61
C PHE A 108 9.90 0.12 -3.54
N ALA A 109 9.28 -0.02 -4.71
CA ALA A 109 8.98 1.11 -5.59
C ALA A 109 8.16 2.17 -4.88
N MET A 110 7.12 1.76 -4.15
CA MET A 110 6.29 2.69 -3.39
C MET A 110 7.06 3.36 -2.25
N LEU A 111 7.92 2.63 -1.52
CA LEU A 111 8.80 3.24 -0.52
C LEU A 111 9.73 4.29 -1.15
N ALA A 112 10.38 3.96 -2.27
CA ALA A 112 11.24 4.90 -2.99
C ALA A 112 10.46 6.15 -3.46
N TYR A 113 9.23 5.96 -3.97
CA TYR A 113 8.36 7.06 -4.39
C TYR A 113 7.92 7.96 -3.23
N VAL A 114 7.50 7.37 -2.10
CA VAL A 114 7.08 8.15 -0.93
C VAL A 114 8.24 8.98 -0.39
N LEU A 115 9.44 8.40 -0.32
CA LEU A 115 10.64 9.04 0.24
C LEU A 115 11.24 10.09 -0.71
N ALA A 116 11.39 9.76 -1.99
CA ALA A 116 12.18 10.55 -2.94
C ALA A 116 11.45 10.88 -4.26
N GLY A 117 10.22 10.37 -4.44
CA GLY A 117 9.45 10.55 -5.68
C GLY A 117 9.09 12.01 -5.93
N PRO A 118 9.29 12.53 -7.15
CA PRO A 118 8.93 13.89 -7.52
C PRO A 118 7.41 14.04 -7.70
N ASP A 119 6.92 15.26 -7.45
CA ASP A 119 5.52 15.63 -7.67
C ASP A 119 5.36 16.24 -9.04
N GLY A 120 4.57 15.59 -9.91
CA GLY A 120 4.20 16.16 -11.22
C GLY A 120 3.32 17.42 -11.17
N TRP A 121 3.17 18.04 -9.98
CA TRP A 121 2.44 19.29 -9.74
C TRP A 121 3.35 20.43 -9.28
N ASP A 122 4.59 20.13 -8.84
CA ASP A 122 5.55 21.15 -8.42
C ASP A 122 6.28 21.81 -9.60
N ASP A 123 6.11 21.27 -10.81
CA ASP A 123 6.61 21.82 -12.08
C ASP A 123 5.65 22.86 -12.71
N ALA A 124 4.83 23.56 -11.90
CA ALA A 124 4.40 24.89 -12.33
C ALA A 124 5.65 25.76 -12.30
N PRO A 125 6.21 26.16 -13.46
CA PRO A 125 7.48 26.84 -13.47
C PRO A 125 7.35 28.08 -12.59
N ARG A 126 8.33 28.29 -11.71
CA ARG A 126 8.73 29.64 -11.28
C ARG A 126 9.22 30.39 -12.52
N ARG A 127 8.31 30.62 -13.47
CA ARG A 127 8.51 31.40 -14.69
C ARG A 127 8.42 32.85 -14.24
N GLY A 128 9.59 33.45 -14.04
CA GLY A 128 9.80 34.90 -14.04
C GLY A 128 9.09 35.67 -12.94
N ALA A 129 9.76 35.86 -11.80
CA ALA A 129 9.75 37.21 -11.25
C ALA A 129 10.64 38.05 -12.18
N PRO A 130 10.12 39.06 -12.90
CA PRO A 130 10.97 40.00 -13.59
C PRO A 130 11.90 40.63 -12.56
N SER A 131 13.21 40.59 -12.82
CA SER A 131 14.15 41.42 -12.05
C SER A 131 13.67 42.87 -12.19
N PRO A 132 13.40 43.61 -11.09
CA PRO A 132 13.03 45.01 -11.22
C PRO A 132 14.18 45.73 -11.94
N ALA A 133 13.89 46.26 -13.12
CA ALA A 133 14.83 47.07 -13.87
C ALA A 133 15.29 48.23 -12.96
N SER A 134 16.59 48.27 -12.64
CA SER A 134 17.17 49.43 -11.96
C SER A 134 16.95 50.66 -12.83
N PRO A 135 16.31 51.74 -12.33
CA PRO A 135 16.21 52.97 -13.08
C PRO A 135 17.62 53.53 -13.25
N ALA A 136 18.05 53.68 -14.52
CA ALA A 136 19.25 54.41 -14.86
C ALA A 136 19.06 55.86 -14.42
N LEU A 137 19.85 56.29 -13.43
CA LEU A 137 19.95 57.69 -13.04
C LEU A 137 20.83 58.41 -14.05
N THR A 138 20.22 59.33 -14.79
CA THR A 138 20.86 60.43 -15.54
C THR A 138 21.24 61.56 -14.61
#